data_AF-A0A6A3ARD3-F1
#
_entry.id   AF-A0A6A3ARD3-F1
#
_cell.length_a   1.000
_cell.length_b   1.000
_cell.length_c   1.000
_cell.angle_alpha   90.00
_cell.angle_beta   90.00
_cell.angle_gamma   90.00
#
_symmetry.space_group_name_H-M   'P 1'
#
loop_
_entity.id
_entity.type
_entity.pdbx_description
1 polymer ?
#
loop_
_entity_poly.entity_id
_entity_poly.type
_entity_poly.pdbx_seq_one_letter_code
_entity_poly.pdbx_strand_id
1 'polypeptide(L)' 'MEKKTKVRKGWLGVKAGLEDDEQGFQRFLIPISYLYHPLFQQLLDKAHEVYDYHTRRDSKAAVASS' A
#
# COMPACT_ATOMS: atom_id res chain seq x y z
N MET A 1 -3.09 -23.04 -19.21
CA MET A 1 -4.39 -22.34 -19.31
C MET A 1 -4.29 -21.05 -18.52
N GLU A 2 -3.88 -19.97 -19.18
CA GLU A 2 -3.71 -18.67 -18.52
C GLU A 2 -5.09 -18.13 -18.15
N LYS A 3 -5.36 -18.03 -16.84
CA LYS A 3 -6.61 -17.44 -16.35
C LYS A 3 -6.60 -15.95 -16.72
N LYS A 4 -7.37 -15.57 -17.74
CA LYS A 4 -7.63 -14.16 -18.07
C LYS A 4 -8.50 -13.55 -16.96
N THR A 5 -7.88 -13.14 -15.85
CA THR A 5 -8.52 -12.29 -14.86
C THR A 5 -8.87 -10.96 -15.53
N LYS A 6 -10.15 -10.62 -15.54
CA LYS A 6 -10.66 -9.34 -16.08
C LYS A 6 -10.08 -8.21 -15.21
N VAL A 7 -8.95 -7.67 -15.64
CA VAL A 7 -8.26 -6.59 -14.91
C VAL A 7 -9.20 -5.40 -14.83
N ARG A 8 -9.52 -4.96 -13.61
CA ARG A 8 -10.30 -3.73 -13.41
C ARG A 8 -9.50 -2.57 -14.01
N LYS A 9 -10.10 -1.86 -14.96
CA LYS A 9 -9.53 -0.64 -15.54
C LYS A 9 -9.72 0.51 -14.56
N GLY A 10 -8.70 1.33 -14.38
CA GLY A 10 -8.74 2.50 -13.53
C GLY A 10 -7.35 2.88 -13.03
N TRP A 11 -7.32 3.90 -12.18
CA TRP A 11 -6.10 4.45 -11.59
C TRP A 11 -6.15 4.31 -10.07
N LEU A 12 -5.00 4.08 -9.46
CA LEU A 12 -4.79 4.01 -8.02
C LEU A 12 -3.83 5.12 -7.60
N GLY A 13 -4.23 5.87 -6.57
CA GLY A 13 -3.33 6.79 -5.89
C GLY A 13 -2.48 6.04 -4.86
N VAL A 14 -1.15 6.10 -5.01
CA VAL A 14 -0.18 5.53 -4.07
C VAL A 14 0.56 6.69 -3.40
N LYS A 15 0.68 6.65 -2.08
CA LYS A 15 1.48 7.60 -1.29
C LYS A 15 2.71 6.86 -0.75
N ALA A 16 3.90 7.38 -1.00
CA ALA A 16 5.17 6.76 -0.58
C ALA A 16 6.18 7.83 -0.11
N GLY A 17 7.10 7.45 0.77
CA GLY A 17 8.06 8.33 1.45
C GLY A 17 7.94 8.22 2.97
N LEU A 18 8.84 8.82 3.72
CA LEU A 18 8.76 8.96 5.19
C LEU A 18 8.43 10.41 5.58
N GLU A 19 7.89 10.60 6.78
CA GLU A 19 7.57 11.93 7.30
C GLU A 19 8.84 12.76 7.55
N ASP A 20 9.95 12.09 7.89
CA ASP A 20 11.25 12.70 8.17
C ASP A 20 12.16 12.82 6.93
N ASP A 21 11.71 12.39 5.75
CA ASP A 21 12.48 12.56 4.50
C ASP A 21 12.39 14.01 3.99
N GLU A 22 13.47 14.54 3.42
CA GLU A 22 13.51 15.92 2.87
C GLU A 22 12.47 16.18 1.78
N GLN A 23 12.06 15.13 1.05
CA GLN A 23 11.00 15.19 0.04
C GLN A 23 9.61 14.86 0.59
N GLY A 24 9.52 14.39 1.84
CA GLY A 24 8.30 13.94 2.49
C GLY A 24 7.56 12.86 1.70
N PHE A 25 6.25 12.77 1.93
CA PHE A 25 5.41 11.83 1.19
C PHE A 25 5.04 12.35 -0.21
N GLN A 26 5.32 11.55 -1.23
CA GLN A 26 4.91 11.80 -2.60
C GLN A 26 3.69 10.94 -3.00
N ARG A 27 2.81 11.51 -3.82
CA ARG A 27 1.63 10.81 -4.38
C ARG A 27 1.83 10.50 -5.86
N PHE A 28 1.63 9.25 -6.22
CA PHE A 28 1.71 8.72 -7.58
C PHE A 28 0.35 8.21 -8.04
N LEU A 29 0.03 8.34 -9.33
CA LEU A 29 -1.11 7.69 -9.95
C LEU A 29 -0.60 6.54 -10.82
N ILE A 30 -0.95 5.31 -10.46
CA ILE A 30 -0.58 4.12 -11.21
C ILE A 30 -1.83 3.43 -11.77
N PRO A 31 -1.76 2.78 -12.94
CA PRO A 31 -2.86 1.94 -13.41
C PRO A 31 -3.14 0.79 -12.43
N ILE A 32 -4.41 0.47 -12.20
CA ILE A 32 -4.82 -0.66 -11.33
C ILE A 32 -4.24 -1.99 -11.83
N SER A 33 -3.94 -2.11 -13.14
CA SER A 33 -3.28 -3.29 -13.70
C SER A 33 -1.94 -3.62 -13.05
N TYR A 34 -1.25 -2.63 -12.47
CA TYR A 34 0.04 -2.84 -11.81
C TYR A 34 -0.09 -3.66 -10.53
N LEU A 35 -1.26 -3.64 -9.87
CA LEU A 35 -1.52 -4.50 -8.69
C LEU A 35 -1.42 -5.99 -9.00
N TYR A 36 -1.62 -6.38 -10.27
CA TYR A 36 -1.53 -7.77 -10.72
C TYR A 36 -0.13 -8.13 -11.24
N HIS A 37 0.79 -7.16 -11.29
CA HIS A 37 2.15 -7.40 -11.76
C HIS A 37 2.99 -7.96 -10.60
N PRO A 38 3.75 -9.06 -10.81
CA PRO A 38 4.52 -9.69 -9.73
C PRO A 38 5.57 -8.76 -9.11
N LEU A 39 6.12 -7.80 -9.87
CA LEU A 39 7.04 -6.79 -9.32
C LEU A 39 6.36 -5.88 -8.29
N PHE A 40 5.07 -5.58 -8.46
CA PHE A 40 4.34 -4.77 -7.49
C PHE A 40 4.08 -5.56 -6.21
N GLN A 41 3.77 -6.85 -6.33
CA GLN A 41 3.67 -7.73 -5.18
C GLN A 41 5.00 -7.82 -4.42
N GLN A 42 6.12 -8.06 -5.11
CA GLN A 42 7.44 -8.07 -4.50
C GLN A 42 7.82 -6.74 -3.84
N LEU A 43 7.39 -5.61 -4.41
CA LEU A 43 7.58 -4.29 -3.81
C LEU A 43 6.84 -4.19 -2.46
N LEU A 44 5.58 -4.64 -2.42
CA LEU A 44 4.78 -4.65 -1.19
C LEU A 44 5.34 -5.61 -0.14
N ASP A 45 5.86 -6.77 -0.57
CA ASP A 45 6.51 -7.74 0.32
C ASP A 45 7.77 -7.13 0.97
N LYS A 46 8.62 -6.48 0.18
CA LYS A 46 9.79 -5.75 0.70
C LYS A 46 9.39 -4.60 1.61
N ALA A 47 8.35 -3.86 1.26
CA ALA A 47 7.85 -2.77 2.11
C ALA A 47 7.33 -3.30 3.45
N HIS A 48 6.68 -4.47 3.46
CA HIS A 48 6.27 -5.15 4.68
C HIS A 48 7.45 -5.57 5.54
N GLU A 49 8.51 -6.14 4.96
CA GLU A 49 9.73 -6.51 5.70
C GLU A 49 10.43 -5.31 6.35
N VAL A 50 10.41 -4.15 5.68
CA VAL A 50 11.14 -2.95 6.14
C VAL A 50 10.32 -2.10 7.11
N TYR A 51 9.02 -1.93 6.86
CA TYR A 51 8.19 -0.97 7.59
C TYR A 51 7.15 -1.63 8.50
N ASP A 52 6.95 -2.94 8.37
CA ASP A 52 5.81 -3.67 8.92
C ASP A 52 4.47 -3.09 8.41
N TYR A 53 3.40 -3.88 8.36
CA TYR A 53 2.09 -3.30 8.07
C TYR A 53 1.62 -2.60 9.34
N HIS A 54 2.06 -1.36 9.56
CA HIS A 54 1.38 -0.42 10.45
C HIS A 54 0.02 -0.04 9.83
N THR A 55 -0.84 -1.04 9.63
CA THR A 55 -2.28 -0.82 9.66
C THR A 55 -2.56 -0.46 11.10
N ARG A 56 -2.51 0.83 11.39
CA ARG A 56 -3.03 1.42 12.60
C ARG A 56 -4.54 1.13 12.63
N ARG A 57 -4.87 -0.10 13.02
CA ARG A 57 -6.22 -0.64 13.18
C ARG A 57 -6.70 -0.38 14.60
N ASP A 58 -6.25 0.69 15.23
CA ASP A 58 -6.85 1.25 16.44
C ASP A 58 -8.02 2.16 16.06
N SER A 59 -8.98 1.56 15.37
CA SER A 59 -10.38 1.88 15.62
C SER A 59 -10.90 0.92 16.70
N LYS A 60 -10.57 1.25 17.97
CA LYS A 60 -11.44 1.21 19.17
C LYS A 60 -10.67 0.80 20.44
N ALA A 61 -10.41 1.77 21.32
CA ALA A 61 -10.77 1.71 22.74
C ALA A 61 -10.29 2.99 23.47
N ALA A 62 -11.05 4.07 23.34
CA ALA A 62 -11.35 4.82 24.56
C ALA A 62 -12.32 3.94 25.37
N VAL A 63 -11.80 3.13 26.29
CA VAL A 63 -12.56 2.69 27.46
C VAL A 63 -11.66 2.73 28.68
N ALA A 64 -12.22 3.33 29.72
CA ALA A 64 -11.70 3.64 31.03
C ALA A 64 -10.76 2.62 31.69
N SER A 65 -10.00 3.15 32.66
CA SER A 65 -9.61 2.54 33.95
C SER A 65 -8.10 2.26 34.10
N SER A 66 -7.37 3.20 34.72
CA SER A 66 -6.93 3.07 36.12
C SER A 66 -6.49 4.43 36.66
#